data_AF-A0A162K7Y0-F1
#
_entry.id   AF-A0A162K7Y0-F1
#
_cell.length_a   1.000
_cell.length_b   1.000
_cell.length_c   1.000
_cell.angle_alpha   90.00
_cell.angle_beta   90.00
_cell.angle_gamma   90.00
#
_symmetry.space_group_name_H-M   'P 1'
#
loop_
_entity.id
_entity.type
_entity.pdbx_description
1 polymer ?
#
loop_
_entity_poly.entity_id
_entity_poly.type
_entity_poly.pdbx_seq_one_letter_code
_entity_poly.pdbx_strand_id
1 'polypeptide(L)'
;MSSSADAREQALEVAERLAPLGPVVVKRMFSGAGLSIDGVNFAFVIGGTLYFRVDDQSRPAYEAMGLEPFRYDRPGRTVTVGSYYEAPDEVFDDDEALCDHARAAWQAALTASRARPPKKPRAPRRRAAG
;
A
#
# COMPACT_ATOMS: atom_id res chain seq x y z
N MET A 1 11.63 -18.01 3.25
CA MET A 1 11.06 -17.68 1.91
C MET A 1 9.64 -17.23 2.15
N SER A 2 9.39 -15.92 2.28
CA SER A 2 8.02 -15.41 2.39
C SER A 2 7.39 -15.42 1.00
N SER A 3 6.35 -16.23 0.82
CA SER A 3 5.66 -16.45 -0.44
C SER A 3 4.73 -15.28 -0.77
N SER A 4 4.40 -15.11 -2.06
CA SER A 4 3.33 -14.20 -2.49
C SER A 4 1.96 -14.61 -1.91
N ALA A 5 1.80 -15.90 -1.55
CA ALA A 5 0.63 -16.39 -0.83
C ALA A 5 0.54 -15.75 0.57
N ASP A 6 1.62 -15.77 1.33
CA ASP A 6 1.72 -15.17 2.67
C ASP A 6 1.40 -13.66 2.61
N ALA A 7 1.95 -12.95 1.62
CA ALA A 7 1.66 -11.53 1.43
C ALA A 7 0.18 -11.25 1.15
N ARG A 8 -0.51 -12.15 0.43
CA ARG A 8 -1.94 -12.01 0.16
C ARG A 8 -2.78 -12.32 1.38
N GLU A 9 -2.42 -13.34 2.15
CA GLU A 9 -3.11 -13.72 3.38
C GLU A 9 -3.04 -12.60 4.41
N GLN A 10 -1.83 -12.09 4.70
CA GLN A 10 -1.64 -10.95 5.57
C GLN A 10 -2.43 -9.71 5.11
N ALA A 11 -2.47 -9.44 3.79
CA ALA A 11 -3.26 -8.33 3.28
C ALA A 11 -4.77 -8.54 3.45
N LEU A 12 -5.26 -9.78 3.45
CA LEU A 12 -6.67 -10.09 3.71
C LEU A 12 -7.03 -9.90 5.18
N GLU A 13 -6.19 -10.36 6.10
CA GLU A 13 -6.37 -10.15 7.54
C GLU A 13 -6.40 -8.64 7.86
N VAL A 14 -5.44 -7.89 7.32
CA VAL A 14 -5.42 -6.42 7.46
C VAL A 14 -6.69 -5.81 6.86
N ALA A 15 -7.15 -6.27 5.69
CA ALA A 15 -8.37 -5.75 5.09
C ALA A 15 -9.63 -6.02 5.94
N GLU A 16 -9.68 -7.16 6.63
CA GLU A 16 -10.79 -7.50 7.54
C GLU A 16 -10.81 -6.59 8.77
N ARG A 17 -9.64 -6.36 9.38
CA ARG A 17 -9.49 -5.43 10.52
C ARG A 17 -9.82 -3.98 10.16
N LEU A 18 -9.63 -3.60 8.90
CA LEU A 18 -9.96 -2.27 8.37
C LEU A 18 -11.45 -2.09 7.98
N ALA A 19 -12.33 -3.05 8.29
CA ALA A 19 -13.76 -2.95 8.03
C ALA A 19 -14.42 -1.61 8.48
N PRO A 20 -14.01 -0.95 9.60
CA PRO A 20 -14.56 0.35 9.99
C PRO A 20 -14.31 1.49 9.00
N LEU A 21 -13.29 1.40 8.13
CA LEU A 21 -13.03 2.40 7.08
C LEU A 21 -13.84 2.18 5.80
N GLY A 22 -14.54 1.04 5.69
CA GLY A 22 -15.29 0.65 4.51
C GLY A 22 -14.70 -0.55 3.78
N PRO A 23 -15.24 -0.91 2.60
CA PRO A 23 -14.88 -2.13 1.90
C PRO A 23 -13.45 -2.04 1.32
N VAL A 24 -12.50 -2.69 2.00
CA VAL A 24 -11.12 -2.81 1.52
C VAL A 24 -10.99 -3.96 0.54
N VAL A 25 -10.53 -3.66 -0.67
CA VAL A 25 -10.31 -4.62 -1.75
C VAL A 25 -8.83 -4.97 -1.84
N VAL A 26 -8.53 -6.26 -1.67
CA VAL A 26 -7.18 -6.82 -1.86
C VAL A 26 -7.00 -7.29 -3.30
N LYS A 27 -5.96 -6.79 -3.97
CA LYS A 27 -5.57 -7.19 -5.33
C LYS A 27 -4.10 -7.50 -5.40
N ARG A 28 -3.72 -8.45 -6.28
CA ARG A 28 -2.31 -8.71 -6.55
C ARG A 28 -1.64 -7.45 -7.09
N MET A 29 -0.54 -7.02 -6.46
CA MET A 29 0.20 -5.81 -6.81
C MET A 29 1.69 -6.09 -6.61
N PHE A 30 2.48 -5.96 -7.69
CA PHE A 30 3.87 -6.43 -7.74
C PHE A 30 3.98 -7.95 -7.49
N SER A 31 4.97 -8.38 -6.69
CA SER A 31 5.09 -9.73 -6.12
C SER A 31 4.29 -9.90 -4.81
N GLY A 32 3.53 -8.88 -4.38
CA GLY A 32 2.74 -8.87 -3.15
C GLY A 32 1.25 -8.61 -3.39
N ALA A 33 0.61 -7.99 -2.41
CA ALA A 33 -0.83 -7.71 -2.38
C ALA A 33 -1.11 -6.26 -1.97
N GLY A 34 -1.84 -5.52 -2.81
CA GLY A 34 -2.25 -4.14 -2.57
C GLY A 34 -3.64 -4.06 -1.95
N LEU A 35 -3.82 -3.12 -1.03
CA LEU A 35 -5.09 -2.78 -0.39
C LEU A 35 -5.63 -1.48 -0.98
N SER A 36 -6.94 -1.43 -1.23
CA SER A 36 -7.58 -0.27 -1.85
C SER A 36 -9.00 -0.07 -1.36
N ILE A 37 -9.39 1.20 -1.17
CA ILE A 37 -10.77 1.63 -0.93
C ILE A 37 -11.21 2.43 -2.16
N ASP A 38 -12.37 2.11 -2.73
CA ASP A 38 -12.91 2.75 -3.95
C ASP A 38 -11.92 2.83 -5.12
N GLY A 39 -11.10 1.79 -5.27
CA GLY A 39 -10.08 1.72 -6.33
C GLY A 39 -8.84 2.58 -6.10
N VAL A 40 -8.73 3.25 -4.96
CA VAL A 40 -7.56 4.04 -4.54
C VAL A 40 -6.66 3.18 -3.67
N ASN A 41 -5.46 2.85 -4.17
CA ASN A 41 -4.49 2.07 -3.41
C ASN A 41 -3.79 2.94 -2.36
N PHE A 42 -3.92 2.54 -1.10
CA PHE A 42 -3.37 3.28 0.05
C PHE A 42 -2.33 2.46 0.82
N ALA A 43 -2.31 1.14 0.67
CA ALA A 43 -1.33 0.26 1.32
C ALA A 43 -1.02 -0.96 0.45
N PHE A 44 0.06 -1.66 0.76
CA PHE A 44 0.36 -2.99 0.21
C PHE A 44 1.24 -3.80 1.14
N VAL A 45 1.18 -5.12 1.00
CA VAL A 45 2.06 -6.09 1.64
C VAL A 45 2.99 -6.68 0.59
N ILE A 46 4.29 -6.72 0.88
CA ILE A 46 5.30 -7.39 0.05
C ILE A 46 6.43 -7.91 0.92
N GLY A 47 6.86 -9.15 0.68
CA GLY A 47 7.95 -9.76 1.45
C GLY A 47 7.65 -9.92 2.95
N GLY A 48 6.38 -9.93 3.35
CA GLY A 48 5.94 -9.99 4.75
C GLY A 48 5.81 -8.63 5.45
N THR A 49 6.10 -7.53 4.75
CA THR A 49 6.05 -6.18 5.31
C THR A 49 4.85 -5.43 4.77
N LEU A 50 4.08 -4.82 5.67
CA LEU A 50 3.00 -3.89 5.35
C LEU A 50 3.58 -2.49 5.13
N TYR A 51 3.18 -1.85 4.04
CA TYR A 51 3.55 -0.49 3.69
C TYR A 51 2.32 0.39 3.56
N PHE A 52 2.34 1.55 4.22
CA PHE A 52 1.34 2.61 4.07
C PHE A 52 1.83 3.70 3.14
N ARG A 53 0.91 4.24 2.34
CA ARG A 53 1.18 5.44 1.58
C ARG A 53 1.34 6.62 2.54
N VAL A 54 2.37 7.43 2.33
CA VAL A 54 2.57 8.69 3.06
C VAL A 54 2.59 9.87 2.09
N ASP A 55 2.25 11.04 2.62
CA ASP A 55 2.42 12.34 1.98
C ASP A 55 3.48 13.16 2.71
N ASP A 56 3.70 14.40 2.27
CA ASP A 56 4.75 15.25 2.85
C ASP A 56 4.42 15.71 4.28
N GLN A 57 3.17 15.56 4.74
CA GLN A 57 2.75 15.89 6.10
C GLN A 57 2.97 14.73 7.07
N SER A 58 2.66 13.50 6.63
CA SER A 58 2.78 12.28 7.44
C SER A 58 4.20 11.71 7.44
N ARG A 59 4.95 11.86 6.35
CA ARG A 59 6.30 11.29 6.20
C ARG A 59 7.27 11.62 7.35
N PRO A 60 7.38 12.86 7.85
CA PRO A 60 8.33 13.17 8.92
C PRO A 60 8.08 12.37 10.21
N ALA A 61 6.84 12.01 10.50
CA ALA A 61 6.51 11.17 11.66
C ALA A 61 7.03 9.74 11.47
N TYR A 62 6.88 9.17 10.27
CA TYR A 62 7.43 7.84 9.94
C TYR A 62 8.96 7.82 10.00
N GLU A 63 9.61 8.87 9.49
CA GLU A 63 11.07 9.01 9.57
C GLU A 63 11.56 9.17 11.02
N ALA A 64 10.84 9.92 11.85
CA ALA A 64 11.17 10.08 13.27
C ALA A 64 11.03 8.78 14.07
N MET A 65 10.12 7.89 13.65
CA MET A 65 9.98 6.53 14.20
C MET A 65 11.04 5.55 13.66
N GLY A 66 11.88 5.98 12.71
CA GLY A 66 12.88 5.12 12.08
C GLY A 66 12.30 4.12 11.08
N LEU A 67 11.07 4.36 10.60
CA LEU A 67 10.42 3.51 9.60
C LEU A 67 11.02 3.78 8.22
N GLU A 68 11.24 2.70 7.47
CA GLU A 68 11.96 2.79 6.21
C GLU A 68 11.00 2.95 5.01
N PRO A 69 11.37 3.71 3.96
CA PRO A 69 10.61 3.75 2.74
C PRO A 69 10.72 2.44 1.97
N PHE A 70 9.70 2.10 1.18
CA PHE A 70 9.76 0.94 0.30
C PHE A 70 10.89 1.07 -0.73
N ARG A 71 11.76 0.05 -0.79
CA ARG A 71 12.86 -0.03 -1.77
C ARG A 71 12.80 -1.35 -2.51
N TYR A 72 13.22 -1.33 -3.78
CA TYR A 72 13.40 -2.55 -4.57
C TYR A 72 14.52 -2.40 -5.59
N ASP A 73 15.16 -3.52 -5.88
CA ASP A 73 16.25 -3.56 -6.83
C ASP A 73 15.77 -3.68 -8.28
N ARG A 74 16.50 -3.00 -9.15
CA ARG A 74 16.39 -3.11 -10.60
C ARG A 74 17.81 -3.30 -11.15
N PRO A 75 17.98 -3.83 -12.38
CA PRO A 75 19.30 -3.98 -12.96
C PRO A 75 20.12 -2.68 -12.87
N GLY A 76 21.22 -2.73 -12.14
CA GLY A 76 22.16 -1.61 -11.97
C GLY A 76 21.80 -0.53 -10.95
N ARG A 77 20.67 -0.62 -10.21
CA ARG A 77 20.32 0.34 -9.14
C ARG A 77 19.19 -0.13 -8.23
N THR A 78 19.25 0.30 -6.97
CA THR A 78 18.11 0.27 -6.05
C THR A 78 17.20 1.48 -6.31
N VAL A 79 15.88 1.27 -6.26
CA VAL A 79 14.90 2.36 -6.36
C VAL A 79 14.10 2.46 -5.07
N THR A 80 14.13 3.67 -4.51
CA THR A 80 13.33 4.08 -3.35
C THR A 80 12.02 4.69 -3.80
N VAL A 81 10.91 4.25 -3.21
CA VAL A 81 9.57 4.80 -3.42
C VAL A 81 9.16 5.56 -2.17
N GLY A 82 9.61 6.81 -2.05
CA GLY A 82 9.37 7.65 -0.87
C GLY A 82 7.91 8.08 -0.63
N SER A 83 6.95 7.52 -1.36
CA SER A 83 5.53 7.68 -1.04
C SER A 83 4.96 6.51 -0.26
N TYR A 84 5.78 5.53 0.11
CA TYR A 84 5.36 4.36 0.90
C TYR A 84 6.41 4.04 1.95
N TYR A 85 5.98 3.87 3.18
CA TYR A 85 6.83 3.56 4.34
C TYR A 85 6.28 2.34 5.07
N GLU A 86 7.15 1.65 5.76
CA GLU A 86 6.78 0.52 6.63
C GLU A 86 5.72 0.96 7.64
N ALA A 87 4.79 0.06 7.92
CA ALA A 87 3.84 0.28 8.98
C ALA A 87 4.55 0.24 10.35
N PRO A 88 4.20 1.10 11.30
CA PRO A 88 4.69 0.98 12.67
C PRO A 88 4.23 -0.34 13.30
N ASP A 89 5.04 -0.93 14.19
CA ASP A 89 4.73 -2.24 14.78
C ASP A 89 3.40 -2.25 15.54
N GLU A 90 3.01 -1.13 16.14
CA GLU A 90 1.78 -0.99 16.93
C GLU A 90 0.51 -1.33 16.14
N VAL A 91 0.51 -1.17 14.80
CA VAL A 91 -0.67 -1.49 13.98
C VAL A 91 -0.97 -2.99 13.95
N PHE A 92 0.02 -3.84 14.26
CA PHE A 92 -0.19 -5.28 14.30
C PHE A 92 -0.94 -5.70 15.56
N ASP A 93 -0.75 -4.98 16.66
CA ASP A 93 -1.34 -5.26 17.98
C ASP A 93 -2.59 -4.43 18.28
N ASP A 94 -2.78 -3.28 17.62
CA ASP A 94 -3.87 -2.32 17.88
C ASP A 94 -4.67 -2.00 16.60
N ASP A 95 -5.96 -2.34 16.63
CA ASP A 95 -6.92 -2.08 15.54
C ASP A 95 -7.22 -0.59 15.35
N GLU A 96 -7.21 0.20 16.42
CA GLU A 96 -7.44 1.64 16.35
C GLU A 96 -6.23 2.31 15.68
N ALA A 97 -5.02 1.97 16.10
CA ALA A 97 -3.80 2.45 15.47
C ALA A 97 -3.73 2.06 13.98
N LEU A 98 -4.06 0.80 13.67
CA LEU A 98 -4.17 0.32 12.29
C LEU A 98 -5.15 1.15 11.47
N CYS A 99 -6.34 1.41 12.02
CA CYS A 99 -7.37 2.20 11.35
C CYS A 99 -6.92 3.65 11.12
N ASP A 100 -6.24 4.26 12.07
CA ASP A 100 -5.76 5.64 11.98
C ASP A 100 -4.67 5.80 10.92
N HIS A 101 -3.68 4.90 10.92
CA HIS A 101 -2.64 4.88 9.89
C HIS A 101 -3.23 4.61 8.50
N ALA A 102 -4.17 3.67 8.37
CA ALA A 102 -4.85 3.40 7.11
C ALA A 102 -5.69 4.59 6.62
N ARG A 103 -6.36 5.31 7.53
CA ARG A 103 -7.15 6.52 7.20
C ARG A 103 -6.24 7.62 6.66
N ALA A 104 -5.13 7.88 7.33
CA ALA A 104 -4.14 8.85 6.90
C ALA A 104 -3.54 8.47 5.54
N ALA A 105 -3.20 7.19 5.35
CA ALA A 105 -2.67 6.69 4.09
C ALA A 105 -3.66 6.81 2.93
N TRP A 106 -4.95 6.56 3.20
CA TRP A 106 -6.01 6.72 2.21
C TRP A 106 -6.20 8.18 1.81
N GLN A 107 -6.18 9.11 2.78
CA GLN A 107 -6.20 10.54 2.50
C GLN A 107 -5.00 10.99 1.65
N ALA A 108 -3.79 10.53 1.98
CA ALA A 108 -2.58 10.78 1.19
C ALA A 108 -2.71 10.24 -0.24
N ALA A 109 -3.35 9.08 -0.42
CA ALA A 109 -3.60 8.47 -1.73
C ALA A 109 -4.61 9.27 -2.57
N LEU A 110 -5.67 9.78 -1.94
CA LEU A 110 -6.67 10.64 -2.58
C LEU A 110 -6.05 11.95 -3.06
N THR A 111 -5.26 12.61 -2.21
CA THR A 111 -4.55 13.85 -2.56
C THR A 111 -3.60 13.65 -3.73
N ALA A 112 -2.80 12.58 -3.70
CA ALA A 112 -1.89 12.25 -4.80
C ALA A 112 -2.63 11.92 -6.12
N SER A 113 -3.81 11.30 -6.03
CA SER A 113 -4.62 10.97 -7.20
C SER A 113 -5.24 12.23 -7.83
N ARG A 114 -5.65 13.20 -7.02
CA ARG A 114 -6.17 14.51 -7.48
C ARG A 114 -5.08 15.38 -8.11
N ALA A 115 -3.86 15.32 -7.59
CA ALA A 115 -2.72 16.07 -8.13
C ALA A 115 -2.23 15.54 -9.49
N ARG A 116 -2.71 14.36 -9.94
CA ARG A 116 -2.25 13.74 -11.18
C ARG A 116 -3.20 14.09 -12.34
N PRO A 117 -2.70 14.57 -13.49
CA PRO A 117 -3.54 14.78 -14.67
C PRO A 117 -4.24 13.48 -15.07
N PRO A 118 -5.49 13.53 -15.58
CA PRO A 118 -6.29 12.34 -15.84
C PRO A 118 -5.53 11.38 -16.76
N LYS A 119 -5.31 10.15 -16.30
CA LYS A 119 -4.70 9.10 -17.13
C LYS A 119 -5.64 8.83 -18.29
N LYS A 120 -5.16 9.05 -19.53
CA LYS A 120 -5.85 8.61 -20.75
C LYS A 120 -6.28 7.13 -20.58
N PRO A 121 -7.50 6.74 -20.97
CA PRO A 121 -7.96 5.37 -20.83
C PRO A 121 -6.96 4.43 -21.52
N ARG A 122 -6.42 3.46 -20.76
CA ARG A 122 -5.60 2.41 -21.37
C ARG A 122 -6.52 1.54 -22.23
N ALA A 123 -6.25 1.49 -23.52
CA ALA A 123 -6.95 0.64 -24.47
C ALA A 123 -7.00 -0.81 -23.94
N PRO A 124 -8.14 -1.52 -24.07
CA PRO A 124 -8.26 -2.87 -23.57
C PRO A 124 -7.21 -3.76 -24.24
N ARG A 125 -6.35 -4.40 -23.43
CA ARG A 125 -5.45 -5.44 -23.93
C ARG A 125 -6.34 -6.60 -24.39
N ARG A 126 -6.54 -6.69 -25.70
CA ARG A 126 -7.23 -7.81 -26.34
C ARG A 126 -6.46 -9.08 -25.97
N ARG A 127 -7.09 -9.96 -25.17
CA ARG A 127 -6.57 -11.31 -24.96
C ARG A 127 -6.61 -11.99 -26.33
N ALA A 128 -5.44 -12.33 -26.88
CA ALA A 128 -5.37 -13.26 -27.98
C ALA A 128 -5.86 -14.61 -27.45
N ALA A 129 -7.04 -15.05 -27.89
CA ALA A 129 -7.41 -16.45 -27.88
C ALA A 129 -6.52 -17.18 -28.90
N GLY A 130 -6.19 -18.43 -28.59
CA GLY A 130 -5.25 -19.25 -29.35
C GLY A 130 -5.78 -19.77 -30.68
#